data_AF-A0A9N9FXW2-F1
#
_entry.id   AF-A0A9N9FXW2-F1
#
_cell.length_a   1.000
_cell.length_b   1.000
_cell.length_c   1.000
_cell.angle_alpha   90.00
_cell.angle_beta   90.00
_cell.angle_gamma   90.00
#
_symmetry.space_group_name_H-M   'P 1'
#
loop_
_entity.id
_entity.type
_entity.pdbx_description
1 polymer ?
#
loop_
_entity_poly.entity_id
_entity_poly.type
_entity_poly.pdbx_seq_one_letter_code
_entity_poly.pdbx_strand_id
1 'polypeptide(L)'
;MARKKTSKIAAVGGFQNYDIGAPGLNMSGSGDGTYYDPGVGIGSCGMQNYDSELVAAMNAPQYGIYSDPADSPVCGKCIQITGPKGTVKVKIVDKCPVCKSGDIDMSSTAFKVSYDTLIDF
;
A
#
# COMPACT_ATOMS: atom_id res chain seq x y z
N MET A 1 10.46 -9.98 -2.40
CA MET A 1 11.50 -8.99 -2.01
C MET A 1 11.14 -7.67 -2.65
N ALA A 2 10.72 -6.68 -1.86
CA ALA A 2 10.53 -5.30 -2.33
C ALA A 2 11.85 -4.77 -2.89
N ARG A 3 11.84 -4.18 -4.08
CA ARG A 3 13.03 -3.53 -4.64
C ARG A 3 13.06 -2.11 -4.06
N LYS A 4 14.06 -1.82 -3.22
CA LYS A 4 14.15 -0.55 -2.49
C LYS A 4 14.64 0.58 -3.39
N LYS A 5 13.79 1.59 -3.59
CA LYS A 5 14.23 3.00 -3.56
C LYS A 5 13.22 3.79 -2.73
N THR A 6 13.71 4.65 -1.85
CA THR A 6 12.93 5.41 -0.87
C THR A 6 12.79 6.86 -1.34
N SER A 7 11.61 7.25 -1.82
CA SER A 7 11.27 8.67 -1.92
C SER A 7 9.96 8.92 -1.18
N LYS A 8 9.88 10.06 -0.49
CA LYS A 8 8.80 10.35 0.46
C LYS A 8 7.43 10.37 -0.22
N ILE A 9 6.48 9.59 0.30
CA ILE A 9 5.04 9.73 0.02
C ILE A 9 4.33 10.52 1.11
N ALA A 10 3.22 11.13 0.73
CA ALA A 10 2.10 11.35 1.62
C ALA A 10 1.01 10.33 1.27
N ALA A 11 0.77 9.36 2.15
CA ALA A 11 -0.39 8.49 2.06
C ALA A 11 -1.56 9.21 2.74
N VAL A 12 -2.55 9.61 1.94
CA VAL A 12 -3.72 10.32 2.40
C VAL A 12 -4.90 9.36 2.34
N GLY A 13 -5.58 9.16 3.47
CA GLY A 13 -6.83 8.41 3.53
C GLY A 13 -7.89 9.10 2.66
N GLY A 14 -8.09 8.62 1.44
CA GLY A 14 -8.98 9.20 0.43
C GLY A 14 -10.26 8.38 0.21
N PHE A 15 -11.24 8.66 1.06
CA PHE A 15 -12.68 8.32 1.13
C PHE A 15 -13.41 7.68 -0.07
N GLN A 16 -14.34 6.76 0.24
CA GLN A 16 -15.79 7.00 0.11
C GLN A 16 -16.57 6.40 1.31
N ASN A 17 -17.80 6.87 1.51
CA ASN A 17 -18.73 6.66 2.64
C ASN A 17 -19.13 5.19 2.97
N TYR A 18 -18.36 4.19 2.54
CA TYR A 18 -18.49 2.78 2.95
C TYR A 18 -17.40 2.35 3.96
N ASP A 19 -16.47 3.26 4.30
CA ASP A 19 -15.34 2.99 5.19
C ASP A 19 -15.46 3.63 6.59
N ILE A 20 -16.59 4.28 6.90
CA ILE A 20 -16.95 4.66 8.28
C ILE A 20 -17.40 3.43 9.06
N GLY A 21 -16.48 2.56 9.47
CA GLY A 21 -16.87 1.29 10.09
C GLY A 21 -15.96 0.67 11.15
N ALA A 22 -14.71 1.09 11.28
CA ALA A 22 -13.87 0.68 12.40
C ALA A 22 -13.34 1.93 13.11
N PRO A 23 -13.76 2.20 14.37
CA PRO A 23 -13.11 3.20 15.21
C PRO A 23 -11.60 2.95 15.25
N GLY A 24 -10.77 3.95 14.90
CA GLY A 24 -9.33 3.90 15.11
C GLY A 24 -8.42 3.58 13.91
N LEU A 25 -8.94 3.42 12.69
CA LEU A 25 -8.07 3.26 11.51
C LEU A 25 -7.54 4.61 11.01
N ASN A 26 -6.38 5.01 11.52
CA ASN A 26 -5.65 6.16 11.00
C ASN A 26 -4.75 5.75 9.82
N MET A 27 -5.32 5.78 8.61
CA MET A 27 -4.62 5.46 7.35
C MET A 27 -3.93 6.69 6.73
N SER A 28 -3.76 7.78 7.48
CA SER A 28 -2.98 8.94 7.05
C SER A 28 -1.53 8.82 7.52
N GLY A 29 -0.58 9.28 6.73
CA GLY A 29 0.83 9.26 7.10
C GLY A 29 1.77 9.78 6.02
N SER A 30 3.04 9.88 6.37
CA SER A 30 4.13 10.10 5.42
C SER A 30 5.25 9.12 5.71
N GLY A 31 5.83 8.57 4.66
CA GLY A 31 6.90 7.56 4.72
C GLY A 31 7.49 7.41 3.33
N ASP A 32 8.07 6.25 3.03
CA ASP A 32 8.65 5.96 1.72
C ASP A 32 7.74 5.06 0.87
N GLY A 33 7.70 5.30 -0.44
CA GLY A 33 7.09 4.39 -1.40
C GLY A 33 8.13 3.45 -2.00
N THR A 34 7.86 2.14 -2.02
CA THR A 34 8.62 1.13 -2.78
C THR A 34 7.70 0.36 -3.72
N TYR A 35 8.25 -0.66 -4.40
CA TYR A 35 7.43 -1.58 -5.19
C TYR A 35 7.85 -3.05 -5.07
N TYR A 36 6.88 -3.92 -5.32
CA TYR A 36 7.01 -5.37 -5.35
C TYR A 36 6.15 -5.98 -6.47
N ASP A 37 6.32 -7.29 -6.68
CA ASP A 37 5.46 -8.06 -7.58
C ASP A 37 4.39 -8.80 -6.75
N PRO A 38 3.11 -8.35 -6.76
CA PRO A 38 2.02 -9.01 -6.04
C PRO A 38 1.61 -10.35 -6.64
N GLY A 39 2.09 -10.71 -7.84
CA GLY A 39 1.86 -12.01 -8.46
C GLY A 39 2.66 -13.15 -7.84
N VAL A 40 3.70 -12.84 -7.05
CA VAL A 40 4.53 -13.83 -6.36
C VAL A 40 3.82 -14.29 -5.07
N GLY A 41 2.74 -15.06 -5.25
CA GLY A 41 1.96 -15.67 -4.16
C GLY A 41 0.63 -14.97 -3.85
N ILE A 42 0.01 -15.39 -2.75
CA ILE A 42 -1.23 -14.83 -2.22
C ILE A 42 -0.84 -13.84 -1.12
N GLY A 43 -1.34 -12.60 -1.22
CA GLY A 43 -1.08 -11.56 -0.23
C GLY A 43 -1.75 -11.87 1.11
N SER A 44 -1.31 -11.17 2.16
CA SER A 44 -1.82 -11.32 3.52
C SER A 44 -3.33 -11.09 3.66
N CYS A 45 -3.96 -10.39 2.70
CA CYS A 45 -5.41 -10.25 2.66
C CYS A 45 -6.15 -11.45 2.02
N GLY A 46 -5.45 -12.55 1.72
CA GLY A 46 -6.03 -13.78 1.19
C GLY A 46 -6.45 -13.72 -0.29
N MET A 47 -6.05 -12.68 -1.03
CA MET A 47 -6.39 -12.49 -2.44
C MET A 47 -5.17 -12.69 -3.35
N GLN A 48 -5.35 -13.40 -4.48
CA GLN A 48 -4.38 -13.37 -5.58
C GLN A 48 -4.51 -12.04 -6.31
N ASN A 49 -3.38 -11.38 -6.56
CA ASN A 49 -3.31 -10.12 -7.30
C ASN A 49 -2.13 -10.18 -8.30
N TYR A 50 -2.02 -9.18 -9.16
CA TYR A 50 -1.03 -9.13 -10.25
C TYR A 50 -0.41 -7.75 -10.41
N ASP A 51 0.82 -7.70 -10.96
CA ASP A 51 1.59 -6.46 -11.10
C ASP A 51 0.91 -5.40 -11.99
N SER A 52 -0.04 -5.81 -12.83
CA SER A 52 -0.86 -4.93 -13.67
C SER A 52 -1.97 -4.18 -12.91
N GLU A 53 -2.27 -4.57 -11.68
CA GLU A 53 -3.34 -3.97 -10.87
C GLU A 53 -2.82 -2.80 -10.03
N LEU A 54 -3.69 -1.85 -9.69
CA LEU A 54 -3.37 -0.75 -8.77
C LEU A 54 -3.56 -1.19 -7.32
N VAL A 55 -2.60 -1.97 -6.82
CA VAL A 55 -2.62 -2.56 -5.48
C VAL A 55 -1.36 -2.23 -4.70
N ALA A 56 -1.41 -2.39 -3.38
CA ALA A 56 -0.26 -2.20 -2.50
C ALA A 56 -0.31 -3.09 -1.25
N ALA A 57 0.86 -3.27 -0.64
CA ALA A 57 1.04 -3.82 0.68
C ALA A 57 1.16 -2.68 1.72
N MET A 58 0.38 -2.77 2.79
CA MET A 58 0.42 -1.82 3.92
C MET A 58 1.55 -2.17 4.88
N ASN A 59 2.25 -1.17 5.43
CA ASN A 59 3.28 -1.40 6.44
C ASN A 59 2.74 -2.11 7.69
N ALA A 60 3.61 -2.85 8.38
CA ALA A 60 3.20 -3.65 9.52
C ALA A 60 2.51 -2.86 10.65
N PRO A 61 2.97 -1.66 11.05
CA PRO A 61 2.30 -0.87 12.09
C PRO A 61 0.85 -0.50 11.76
N GLN A 62 0.57 -0.05 10.53
CA GLN A 62 -0.77 0.36 10.11
C GLN A 62 -1.63 -0.82 9.65
N TYR A 63 -1.01 -1.91 9.18
CA TYR A 63 -1.72 -3.15 8.90
C TYR A 63 -2.23 -3.80 10.17
N GLY A 64 -1.46 -3.77 11.27
CA GLY A 64 -1.80 -4.37 12.56
C GLY A 64 -1.40 -5.85 12.71
N ILE A 65 -1.85 -6.47 13.81
CA ILE A 65 -1.61 -7.86 14.16
C ILE A 65 -2.97 -8.53 14.41
N TYR A 66 -3.23 -9.61 13.67
CA TYR A 66 -4.48 -10.38 13.71
C TYR A 66 -4.14 -11.87 13.68
N SER A 67 -5.01 -12.71 14.26
CA SER A 67 -4.84 -14.16 14.25
C SER A 67 -4.90 -14.73 12.84
N ASP A 68 -5.87 -14.29 12.05
CA ASP A 68 -5.87 -14.42 10.59
C ASP A 68 -5.46 -13.05 10.00
N PRO A 69 -4.36 -12.96 9.24
CA PRO A 69 -3.97 -11.72 8.57
C PRO A 69 -5.10 -11.15 7.68
N ALA A 70 -5.91 -12.00 7.05
CA ALA A 70 -6.98 -11.57 6.16
C ALA A 70 -8.10 -10.79 6.87
N ASP A 71 -8.23 -10.94 8.19
CA ASP A 71 -9.18 -10.19 9.02
C ASP A 71 -8.72 -8.76 9.32
N SER A 72 -7.52 -8.37 8.87
CA SER A 72 -7.08 -6.99 9.02
C SER A 72 -8.07 -6.03 8.34
N PRO A 73 -8.57 -5.00 9.03
CA PRO A 73 -9.62 -4.14 8.52
C PRO A 73 -9.13 -3.16 7.44
N VAL A 74 -7.82 -3.11 7.17
CA VAL A 74 -7.28 -2.40 6.00
C VAL A 74 -7.37 -3.24 4.71
N CYS A 75 -7.59 -4.55 4.81
CA CYS A 75 -7.72 -5.40 3.64
C CYS A 75 -8.90 -4.98 2.76
N GLY A 76 -8.65 -4.85 1.46
CA GLY A 76 -9.64 -4.39 0.47
C GLY A 76 -9.94 -2.89 0.51
N LYS A 77 -9.41 -2.14 1.50
CA LYS A 77 -9.57 -0.68 1.55
C LYS A 77 -8.70 0.00 0.51
N CYS A 78 -9.15 1.16 0.05
CA CYS A 78 -8.37 1.99 -0.87
C CYS A 78 -7.67 3.12 -0.12
N ILE A 79 -6.44 3.45 -0.52
CA ILE A 79 -5.75 4.68 -0.09
C ILE A 79 -5.33 5.51 -1.30
N GLN A 80 -5.16 6.80 -1.08
CA GLN A 80 -4.50 7.68 -2.04
C GLN A 80 -3.04 7.87 -1.63
N ILE A 81 -2.13 7.73 -2.59
CA ILE A 81 -0.71 7.91 -2.40
C ILE A 81 -0.28 9.06 -3.30
N THR A 82 0.21 10.13 -2.70
CA THR A 82 0.79 11.27 -3.41
C THR A 82 2.31 11.15 -3.36
N GLY A 83 2.91 10.94 -4.53
CA GLY A 83 4.35 10.95 -4.75
C GLY A 83 4.78 12.13 -5.63
N PRO A 84 6.08 12.23 -5.98
CA PRO A 84 6.63 13.37 -6.72
C PRO A 84 6.02 13.61 -8.10
N LYS A 85 5.56 12.54 -8.79
CA LYS A 85 5.01 12.62 -10.15
C LYS A 85 3.49 12.83 -10.15
N GLY A 86 2.80 12.41 -9.10
CA GLY A 86 1.35 12.47 -9.07
C GLY A 86 0.73 11.67 -7.93
N THR A 87 -0.59 11.52 -8.00
CA THR A 87 -1.38 10.78 -7.01
C THR A 87 -1.98 9.52 -7.63
N VAL A 88 -1.87 8.40 -6.93
CA VAL A 88 -2.47 7.12 -7.32
C VAL A 88 -3.41 6.62 -6.22
N LYS A 89 -4.55 6.04 -6.62
CA LYS A 89 -5.43 5.32 -5.70
C LYS A 89 -5.13 3.82 -5.82
N VAL A 90 -4.82 3.17 -4.70
CA VAL A 90 -4.50 1.74 -4.67
C VAL A 90 -5.38 1.00 -3.67
N LYS A 91 -5.67 -0.27 -3.94
CA LYS A 91 -6.32 -1.20 -3.01
C LYS A 91 -5.26 -1.91 -2.17
N ILE A 92 -5.45 -1.99 -0.86
CA ILE A 92 -4.58 -2.73 0.05
C ILE A 92 -4.92 -4.23 -0.03
N VAL A 93 -3.93 -5.03 -0.40
CA VAL A 93 -4.10 -6.48 -0.63
C VAL A 93 -3.07 -7.34 0.12
N ASP A 94 -2.10 -6.70 0.76
CA ASP A 94 -1.02 -7.40 1.44
C ASP A 94 -0.47 -6.57 2.61
N LYS A 95 0.41 -7.19 3.39
CA LYS A 95 1.20 -6.61 4.46
C LYS A 95 2.66 -6.60 4.02
N CYS A 96 3.33 -5.47 4.19
CA CYS A 96 4.78 -5.39 4.12
C CYS A 96 5.37 -5.49 5.54
N PRO A 97 5.94 -6.64 5.95
CA PRO A 97 6.36 -6.86 7.34
C PRO A 97 7.56 -6.00 7.76
N VAL A 98 8.37 -5.57 6.79
CA VAL A 98 9.62 -4.82 7.00
C VAL A 98 9.47 -3.31 6.81
N CYS A 99 8.31 -2.87 6.30
CA CYS A 99 8.02 -1.46 6.06
C CYS A 99 7.71 -0.75 7.38
N LYS A 100 8.24 0.47 7.53
CA LYS A 100 8.02 1.30 8.72
C LYS A 100 6.65 1.97 8.65
N SER A 101 6.22 2.56 9.77
CA SER A 101 4.98 3.34 9.78
C SER A 101 5.04 4.46 8.74
N GLY A 102 3.98 4.58 7.93
CA GLY A 102 3.90 5.54 6.83
C GLY A 102 4.43 5.03 5.49
N ASP A 103 5.23 3.96 5.47
CA ASP A 103 5.74 3.38 4.22
C ASP A 103 4.65 2.61 3.48
N ILE A 104 4.76 2.55 2.14
CA ILE A 104 3.87 1.73 1.31
C ILE A 104 4.65 1.00 0.22
N ASP A 105 4.28 -0.25 -0.05
CA ASP A 105 4.93 -1.08 -1.07
C ASP A 105 3.92 -1.38 -2.18
N MET A 106 4.05 -0.72 -3.32
CA MET A 106 3.06 -0.74 -4.41
C MET A 106 3.34 -1.85 -5.42
N SER A 107 2.35 -2.22 -6.22
CA SER A 107 2.64 -2.87 -7.50
C SER A 107 3.48 -1.94 -8.38
N SER A 108 4.25 -2.50 -9.32
CA SER A 108 5.06 -1.69 -10.23
C SER A 108 4.19 -0.76 -11.08
N THR A 109 2.96 -1.18 -11.43
CA THR A 109 1.99 -0.35 -12.16
C THR A 109 1.53 0.85 -11.33
N ALA A 110 1.20 0.65 -10.05
CA ALA A 110 0.81 1.76 -9.17
C ALA A 110 1.97 2.72 -8.87
N PHE A 111 3.18 2.19 -8.65
CA PHE A 111 4.37 2.99 -8.41
C PHE A 111 4.63 3.98 -9.56
N LYS A 112 4.57 3.51 -10.81
CA LYS A 112 4.80 4.34 -12.02
C LYS A 112 3.82 5.51 -12.20
N VAL A 113 2.67 5.50 -11.52
CA VAL A 113 1.71 6.61 -11.56
C VAL A 113 2.16 7.76 -10.65
N SER A 114 2.74 7.45 -9.50
CA SER A 114 3.15 8.44 -8.50
C SER A 114 4.65 8.75 -8.49
N TYR A 115 5.46 7.94 -9.19
CA TYR A 115 6.91 8.05 -9.28
C TYR A 115 7.41 7.99 -10.72
N ASP A 116 8.59 8.56 -10.96
CA ASP A 116 9.28 8.44 -12.24
C ASP A 116 10.39 7.41 -12.11
N THR A 117 10.16 6.25 -12.69
CA THR A 117 11.11 5.15 -12.71
C THR A 117 12.49 5.53 -13.30
N LEU A 118 12.61 6.54 -14.16
CA LEU A 118 13.93 6.89 -14.74
C LEU A 118 14.85 7.66 -13.78
N ILE A 119 14.28 8.31 -12.76
CA ILE A 119 15.01 9.08 -11.73
C ILE A 119 14.85 8.45 -10.34
N ASP A 120 13.85 7.60 -10.16
CA ASP A 120 13.57 6.79 -8.97
C ASP A 120 14.09 5.34 -9.11
N PHE A 121 15.04 5.07 -10.01
CA PHE A 121 15.93 3.88 -10.01
C PHE A 121 17.35 4.21 -9.58
#